data_AF-A0A1I1TMJ4-F1
#
_entry.id   AF-A0A1I1TMJ4-F1
#
_cell.length_a   1.000
_cell.length_b   1.000
_cell.length_c   1.000
_cell.angle_alpha   90.00
_cell.angle_beta   90.00
_cell.angle_gamma   90.00
#
_symmetry.space_group_name_H-M   'P 1'
#
loop_
_entity.id
_entity.type
_entity.pdbx_description
1 polymer ?
#
loop_
_entity_poly.entity_id
_entity_poly.type
_entity_poly.pdbx_seq_one_letter_code
_entity_poly.pdbx_strand_id
1 'polypeptide(L)'
;MSTGKPVIQRNERQKLLEAGWQRALQTLSDAEHATGLARIVAAFDSKVDHLVAMERMLHQYAVLGTPEIDNGKSVRFINTDWRLGNSGAATFYMQMALGVMGSYIEGGPSAGINLHDPAAK
;
A
#
# COMPACT_ATOMS: atom_id res chain seq x y z
N MET A 1 10.08 9.15 18.05
CA MET A 1 10.55 8.33 16.92
C MET A 1 10.68 6.91 17.44
N SER A 2 9.78 5.99 17.06
CA SER A 2 9.92 4.59 17.48
C SER A 2 11.13 4.00 16.76
N THR A 3 12.09 3.48 17.52
CA THR A 3 13.19 2.66 17.02
C THR A 3 12.61 1.36 16.48
N GLY A 4 12.22 1.34 15.21
CA GLY A 4 11.77 0.14 14.51
C GLY A 4 12.94 -0.81 14.31
N LYS A 5 12.84 -2.04 14.85
CA LYS A 5 13.79 -3.11 14.55
C LYS A 5 13.41 -3.74 13.20
N PRO A 6 14.37 -4.05 12.32
CA PRO A 6 14.09 -4.78 11.09
C PRO A 6 13.42 -6.12 11.38
N VAL A 7 12.37 -6.45 10.63
CA VAL A 7 11.63 -7.70 10.78
C VAL A 7 12.13 -8.70 9.76
N ILE A 8 12.94 -9.66 10.22
CA ILE A 8 13.67 -10.58 9.34
C ILE A 8 12.81 -11.75 8.86
N GLN A 9 11.84 -12.21 9.66
CA GLN A 9 11.02 -13.36 9.29
C GLN A 9 9.89 -12.96 8.33
N ARG A 10 9.78 -13.67 7.19
CA ARG A 10 8.74 -13.43 6.17
C ARG A 10 7.33 -13.46 6.74
N ASN A 11 7.03 -14.46 7.58
CA ASN A 11 5.70 -14.62 8.17
C ASN A 11 5.36 -13.48 9.15
N GLU A 12 6.35 -12.97 9.87
CA GLU A 12 6.16 -11.84 10.77
C GLU A 12 5.94 -10.54 9.99
N ARG A 13 6.70 -10.32 8.90
CA ARG A 13 6.45 -9.20 7.98
C ARG A 13 5.03 -9.23 7.41
N GLN A 14 4.56 -10.40 6.97
CA GLN A 14 3.20 -10.57 6.45
C GLN A 14 2.15 -10.18 7.51
N LYS A 15 2.29 -10.67 8.75
CA LYS A 15 1.37 -10.33 9.84
C LYS A 15 1.35 -8.83 10.17
N LEU A 16 2.52 -8.19 10.16
CA LEU A 16 2.62 -6.75 10.41
C LEU A 16 2.01 -5.92 9.27
N LEU A 17 2.18 -6.37 8.03
CA LEU A 17 1.53 -5.77 6.86
C LEU A 17 0.00 -5.87 7.00
N GLU A 18 -0.52 -7.06 7.28
CA GLU A 18 -1.96 -7.29 7.48
C GLU A 18 -2.51 -6.46 8.65
N ALA A 19 -1.80 -6.40 9.79
CA ALA A 19 -2.21 -5.59 10.94
C ALA A 19 -2.17 -4.09 10.65
N GLY A 20 -1.14 -3.61 9.95
CA GLY A 20 -1.04 -2.22 9.49
C GLY A 20 -2.16 -1.85 8.53
N TRP A 21 -2.49 -2.75 7.60
CA TRP A 21 -3.61 -2.59 6.68
C TRP A 21 -4.95 -2.50 7.41
N GLN A 22 -5.24 -3.42 8.34
CA GLN A 22 -6.46 -3.37 9.14
C GLN A 22 -6.58 -2.07 9.92
N ARG A 23 -5.48 -1.56 10.48
CA ARG A 23 -5.46 -0.27 11.16
C ARG A 23 -5.70 0.90 10.21
N ALA A 24 -5.16 0.85 8.99
CA ALA A 24 -5.39 1.87 7.98
C ALA A 24 -6.86 1.87 7.52
N LEU A 25 -7.48 0.70 7.37
CA LEU A 25 -8.89 0.60 7.00
C LEU A 25 -9.81 1.23 8.07
N GLN A 26 -9.46 1.12 9.35
CA GLN A 26 -10.23 1.76 10.44
C GLN A 26 -10.26 3.30 10.37
N THR A 27 -9.45 3.93 9.52
CA THR A 27 -9.51 5.39 9.32
C THR A 27 -10.55 5.81 8.28
N LEU A 28 -11.17 4.86 7.57
CA LEU A 28 -12.23 5.14 6.61
C LEU A 28 -13.57 5.37 7.35
N SER A 29 -14.39 6.27 6.81
CA SER A 29 -15.80 6.39 7.22
C SER A 29 -16.64 5.21 6.72
N ASP A 30 -17.85 5.01 7.27
CA ASP A 30 -18.78 3.95 6.83
C ASP A 30 -19.09 4.05 5.32
N ALA A 31 -19.23 5.27 4.80
CA ALA A 31 -19.46 5.52 3.39
C ALA A 31 -18.27 5.07 2.52
N GLU A 32 -17.04 5.39 2.96
CA GLU A 32 -15.80 5.01 2.28
C GLU A 32 -15.54 3.50 2.36
N HIS A 33 -15.91 2.86 3.48
CA HIS A 33 -15.87 1.41 3.61
C HIS A 33 -16.76 0.72 2.58
N ALA A 34 -17.97 1.24 2.34
CA ALA A 34 -18.91 0.68 1.38
C ALA A 34 -18.40 0.82 -0.08
N THR A 35 -17.75 1.94 -0.41
CA THR A 35 -17.21 2.15 -1.77
C THR A 35 -15.86 1.49 -2.00
N GLY A 36 -15.12 1.20 -0.93
CA GLY A 36 -13.75 0.72 -0.99
C GLY A 36 -12.75 1.79 -1.43
N LEU A 37 -11.48 1.40 -1.50
CA LEU A 37 -10.39 2.26 -1.94
C LEU A 37 -10.49 2.51 -3.45
N ALA A 38 -10.36 3.78 -3.83
CA ALA A 38 -10.25 4.17 -5.23
C ALA A 38 -8.87 3.82 -5.80
N ARG A 39 -7.82 3.86 -4.95
CA ARG A 39 -6.43 3.69 -5.40
C ARG A 39 -5.49 3.14 -4.32
N ILE A 40 -4.48 2.41 -4.78
CA ILE A 40 -3.26 2.08 -4.04
C ILE A 40 -2.05 2.68 -4.74
N VAL A 41 -1.20 3.35 -3.98
CA VAL A 41 0.11 3.84 -4.42
C VAL A 41 1.18 3.11 -3.62
N ALA A 42 1.98 2.27 -4.27
CA ALA A 42 2.84 1.30 -3.61
C ALA A 42 4.28 1.27 -4.11
N ALA A 43 5.21 0.85 -3.24
CA ALA A 43 6.62 0.63 -3.51
C ALA A 43 7.08 -0.65 -2.83
N PHE A 44 7.95 -1.39 -3.52
CA PHE A 44 8.37 -2.75 -3.19
C PHE A 44 9.89 -2.91 -3.15
N ASP A 45 10.66 -1.85 -3.43
CA ASP A 45 12.12 -1.88 -3.52
C ASP A 45 12.63 -2.91 -4.55
N SER A 46 11.90 -3.05 -5.66
CA SER A 46 12.14 -4.10 -6.68
C SER A 46 12.11 -5.54 -6.16
N LYS A 47 11.61 -5.79 -4.93
CA LYS A 47 11.52 -7.14 -4.34
C LYS A 47 10.18 -7.77 -4.70
N VAL A 48 10.21 -8.82 -5.54
CA VAL A 48 9.02 -9.59 -5.93
C VAL A 48 8.28 -10.15 -4.71
N ASP A 49 9.01 -10.56 -3.66
CA ASP A 49 8.40 -11.05 -2.42
C ASP A 49 7.49 -10.01 -1.73
N HIS A 50 7.78 -8.71 -1.87
CA HIS A 50 6.97 -7.64 -1.31
C HIS A 50 5.70 -7.41 -2.12
N LEU A 51 5.79 -7.50 -3.45
CA LEU A 51 4.62 -7.48 -4.33
C LEU A 51 3.68 -8.64 -4.00
N VAL A 52 4.21 -9.86 -3.90
CA VAL A 52 3.42 -11.07 -3.54
C VAL A 52 2.77 -10.94 -2.16
N ALA A 53 3.47 -10.35 -1.18
CA ALA A 53 2.92 -10.11 0.16
C ALA A 53 1.72 -9.15 0.13
N MET A 54 1.82 -8.06 -0.64
CA MET A 54 0.72 -7.13 -0.83
C MET A 54 -0.44 -7.76 -1.59
N GLU A 55 -0.20 -8.50 -2.68
CA GLU A 55 -1.27 -9.18 -3.42
C GLU A 55 -2.03 -10.16 -2.54
N ARG A 56 -1.34 -10.92 -1.70
CA ARG A 56 -1.97 -11.80 -0.71
C ARG A 56 -2.88 -11.03 0.26
N MET A 57 -2.40 -9.89 0.77
CA MET A 57 -3.17 -9.03 1.67
C MET A 57 -4.42 -8.46 0.97
N LEU A 58 -4.30 -8.01 -0.29
CA LEU A 58 -5.43 -7.48 -1.06
C LEU A 58 -6.45 -8.58 -1.41
N HIS A 59 -5.99 -9.79 -1.69
CA HIS A 59 -6.87 -10.92 -1.92
C HIS A 59 -7.69 -11.27 -0.67
N GLN A 60 -7.06 -11.30 0.51
CA GLN A 60 -7.76 -11.49 1.79
C GLN A 60 -8.79 -10.37 2.04
N TYR A 61 -8.44 -9.13 1.67
CA TYR A 61 -9.35 -7.99 1.79
C TYR A 61 -10.58 -8.15 0.88
N ALA A 62 -10.39 -8.52 -0.40
CA ALA A 62 -11.48 -8.75 -1.34
C ALA A 62 -12.46 -9.85 -0.86
N VAL A 63 -11.96 -10.89 -0.19
CA VAL A 63 -12.79 -11.96 0.40
C VAL A 63 -13.76 -11.43 1.48
N LEU A 64 -13.46 -10.28 2.11
CA LEU A 64 -14.35 -9.64 3.09
C LEU A 64 -15.49 -8.84 2.44
N GLY A 65 -15.65 -8.91 1.12
CA GLY A 65 -16.75 -8.29 0.39
C GLY A 65 -16.49 -6.83 -0.04
N THR A 66 -15.28 -6.33 0.18
CA THR A 66 -14.87 -5.01 -0.31
C THR A 66 -14.48 -5.09 -1.79
N PRO A 67 -14.71 -4.02 -2.58
CA PRO A 67 -14.36 -4.02 -4.00
C PRO A 67 -12.88 -4.37 -4.23
N GLU A 68 -12.64 -5.33 -5.13
CA GLU A 68 -11.29 -5.74 -5.50
C GLU A 68 -10.56 -4.60 -6.22
N ILE A 69 -9.29 -4.39 -5.83
CA ILE A 69 -8.42 -3.43 -6.51
C ILE A 69 -7.65 -4.20 -7.57
N ASP A 70 -8.07 -3.99 -8.81
CA ASP A 70 -7.39 -4.49 -10.01
C ASP A 70 -6.00 -3.84 -10.14
N ASN A 71 -4.96 -4.63 -9.85
CA ASN A 71 -3.56 -4.21 -9.93
C ASN A 71 -3.05 -4.05 -11.39
N GLY A 72 -3.80 -4.56 -12.38
CA GLY A 72 -3.55 -4.32 -13.80
C GLY A 72 -4.02 -2.95 -14.27
N LYS A 73 -4.94 -2.31 -13.53
CA LYS A 73 -5.41 -0.94 -13.81
C LYS A 73 -4.49 0.08 -13.21
N SER A 74 -3.58 0.54 -14.05
CA SER A 74 -2.52 1.50 -13.77
C SER A 74 -2.97 2.82 -13.10
N VAL A 75 -4.25 3.22 -13.21
CA VAL A 75 -4.80 4.42 -12.53
C VAL A 75 -5.23 4.12 -11.09
N ARG A 76 -5.66 2.89 -10.80
CA ARG A 76 -6.08 2.42 -9.47
C ARG A 76 -4.93 1.77 -8.70
N PHE A 77 -3.94 1.24 -9.40
CA PHE A 77 -2.72 0.72 -8.81
C PHE A 77 -1.50 1.41 -9.42
N ILE A 78 -0.79 2.17 -8.58
CA ILE A 78 0.39 2.92 -8.97
C ILE A 78 1.59 2.32 -8.26
N ASN A 79 2.38 1.53 -8.98
CA ASN A 79 3.70 1.10 -8.53
C ASN A 79 4.72 2.24 -8.79
N THR A 80 5.15 2.92 -7.73
CA THR A 80 6.08 4.05 -7.83
C THR A 80 7.48 3.62 -8.23
N ASP A 81 7.92 2.40 -7.89
CA ASP A 81 9.24 1.91 -8.29
C ASP A 81 9.35 1.83 -9.81
N TRP A 82 8.29 1.38 -10.49
CA TRP A 82 8.27 1.25 -11.94
C TRP A 82 8.06 2.56 -12.68
N ARG A 83 7.37 3.52 -12.04
CA ARG A 83 7.01 4.79 -12.70
C ARG A 83 7.98 5.93 -12.44
N LEU A 84 8.51 5.99 -11.23
CA LEU A 84 9.31 7.11 -10.73
C LEU A 84 10.70 6.66 -10.29
N GLY A 85 10.95 5.35 -10.19
CA GLY A 85 12.17 4.81 -9.62
C GLY A 85 12.18 4.84 -8.09
N ASN A 86 13.25 4.28 -7.51
CA ASN A 86 13.47 4.31 -6.07
C ASN A 86 14.16 5.62 -5.66
N SER A 87 13.39 6.53 -5.06
CA SER A 87 13.88 7.81 -4.52
C SER A 87 14.34 7.75 -3.05
N GLY A 88 14.55 6.54 -2.52
CA GLY A 88 14.94 6.33 -1.13
C GLY A 88 13.87 6.80 -0.14
N ALA A 89 14.27 7.62 0.82
CA ALA A 89 13.36 8.17 1.84
C ALA A 89 12.23 9.04 1.26
N ALA A 90 12.42 9.62 0.07
CA ALA A 90 11.41 10.45 -0.58
C ALA A 90 10.23 9.64 -1.14
N THR A 91 10.41 8.32 -1.34
CA THR A 91 9.42 7.46 -2.01
C THR A 91 8.08 7.48 -1.26
N PHE A 92 8.09 7.44 0.07
CA PHE A 92 6.86 7.50 0.86
C PHE A 92 6.10 8.82 0.67
N TYR A 93 6.80 9.95 0.63
CA TYR A 93 6.16 11.25 0.46
C TYR A 93 5.57 11.40 -0.94
N MET A 94 6.23 10.86 -1.96
CA MET A 94 5.68 10.82 -3.32
C MET A 94 4.41 9.98 -3.38
N GLN A 95 4.36 8.84 -2.69
CA GLN A 95 3.16 8.00 -2.61
C GLN A 95 1.99 8.76 -1.97
N MET A 96 2.24 9.44 -0.86
CA MET A 96 1.24 10.28 -0.18
C MET A 96 0.75 11.42 -1.07
N ALA A 97 1.67 12.12 -1.75
CA ALA A 97 1.33 13.21 -2.65
C ALA A 97 0.45 12.73 -3.82
N LEU A 98 0.80 11.61 -4.44
CA LEU A 98 0.00 10.99 -5.51
C LEU A 98 -1.38 10.53 -5.03
N GLY A 99 -1.45 9.95 -3.82
CA GLY A 99 -2.71 9.56 -3.20
C GLY A 99 -3.62 10.76 -2.97
N VAL A 100 -3.10 11.84 -2.36
CA VAL A 100 -3.85 13.08 -2.10
C VAL A 100 -4.31 13.74 -3.40
N MET A 101 -3.40 13.90 -4.37
CA MET A 101 -3.76 14.50 -5.66
C MET A 101 -4.81 13.68 -6.40
N GLY A 102 -4.66 12.35 -6.43
CA GLY A 102 -5.62 11.47 -7.08
C GLY A 102 -6.99 11.50 -6.40
N SER A 103 -7.04 11.52 -5.06
CA SER A 103 -8.29 11.68 -4.31
C SER A 103 -8.93 13.05 -4.51
N TYR A 104 -8.15 14.11 -4.70
CA TYR A 104 -8.68 15.45 -5.03
C TYR A 104 -9.31 15.51 -6.43
N ILE A 105 -8.68 14.88 -7.42
CA ILE A 105 -9.14 14.94 -8.83
C ILE A 105 -10.30 13.97 -9.10
N GLU A 106 -10.18 12.72 -8.64
CA GLU A 106 -11.11 11.63 -9.01
C GLU A 106 -12.06 11.26 -7.88
N GLY A 107 -11.83 11.76 -6.66
CA GLY A 107 -12.58 11.37 -5.47
C GLY A 107 -12.18 10.01 -4.90
N GLY A 108 -12.73 9.69 -3.73
CA GLY A 108 -12.56 8.42 -3.06
C GLY A 108 -11.24 8.26 -2.29
N PRO A 109 -11.19 7.30 -1.36
CA PRO A 109 -10.02 7.12 -0.50
C PRO A 109 -8.87 6.45 -1.24
N SER A 110 -7.64 6.91 -0.95
CA SER A 110 -6.39 6.36 -1.48
C SER A 110 -5.54 5.79 -0.35
N ALA A 111 -4.83 4.70 -0.61
CA ALA A 111 -3.89 4.11 0.34
C ALA A 111 -2.45 4.16 -0.19
N GLY A 112 -1.51 4.54 0.67
CA GLY A 112 -0.07 4.43 0.43
C GLY A 112 0.50 3.17 1.09
N ILE A 113 1.24 2.35 0.34
CA ILE A 113 1.91 1.15 0.87
C ILE A 113 3.42 1.24 0.58
N ASN A 114 4.21 1.30 1.64
CA ASN A 114 5.67 1.32 1.50
C ASN A 114 6.27 0.07 2.13
N LEU A 115 6.72 -0.84 1.29
CA LEU A 115 7.42 -2.06 1.70
C LEU A 115 8.94 -1.94 1.45
N HIS A 116 9.49 -0.73 1.45
CA HIS A 116 10.92 -0.54 1.32
C HIS A 116 11.63 -0.99 2.61
N ASP A 117 12.72 -1.73 2.48
CA ASP A 117 13.56 -2.13 3.60
C ASP A 117 14.75 -1.17 3.75
N PRO A 118 14.77 -0.29 4.77
CA PRO A 118 15.87 0.66 4.94
C PRO A 118 17.19 -0.01 5.37
N ALA A 119 17.17 -1.29 5.75
CA ALA A 119 18.35 -2.04 6.20
C ALA A 119 19.01 -2.87 5.09
N ALA A 120 18.45 -2.90 3.89
CA ALA A 120 19.05 -3.60 2.75
C ALA A 120 20.22 -2.77 2.19
N LYS A 121 21.40 -2.95 2.78
CA LYS A 121 22.69 -2.72 2.11
C LYS A 121 23.23 -4.03 1.58
#